data_AF-A0A1Y3RU80-F1
#
_entry.id   AF-A0A1Y3RU80-F1
#
_cell.length_a   1.000
_cell.length_b   1.000
_cell.length_c   1.000
_cell.angle_alpha   90.00
_cell.angle_beta   90.00
_cell.angle_gamma   90.00
#
_symmetry.space_group_name_H-M   'P 1'
#
loop_
_entity.id
_entity.type
_entity.pdbx_description
1 polymer ?
#
loop_
_entity_poly.entity_id
_entity_poly.type
_entity_poly.pdbx_seq_one_letter_code
_entity_poly.pdbx_strand_id
1 'polypeptide(L)'
;MNESQINLDLYNKMRDEQDEYRHWLLAQTPKEILNHASEYSVREDILATMCEGHLPPMLAKALMNTEHPLACVYAELQNSDYRDKNYGDLIDVIQDCATRELRASPRFMEICIYQIDHSRDRNRVAYIPSDQLSKIQGSDQVMSSLYNSAFRGIVERPTLDGIYYMFNVAPPEGYTGQPLSMSDVVQVISSPAVEPGFYYCERYGFTKINFEPEKTHNMTNAIWVLLLESGKIARPVLINNTMEDMEKIVGGRTASANLPEGCLLMLREGANLTDLPANRVIRRNGQITDVIVGTCFICGTDGDHFASLTKSQMEFFKKEFLYPQKITYHNREYQAKDIKPHEMER
;
A
#
# COMPACT_ATOMS: atom_id res chain seq x y z
N MET A 1 -11.87 12.26 -3.22
CA MET A 1 -10.61 12.97 -3.54
C MET A 1 -9.84 12.03 -4.45
N ASN A 2 -9.41 12.47 -5.63
CA ASN A 2 -8.66 11.63 -6.56
C ASN A 2 -7.31 11.25 -5.91
N GLU A 3 -6.90 9.99 -5.94
CA GLU A 3 -5.65 9.51 -5.30
C GLU A 3 -4.40 10.15 -5.88
N SER A 4 -4.46 10.60 -7.14
CA SER A 4 -3.40 11.39 -7.76
C SER A 4 -3.32 12.83 -7.23
N GLN A 5 -4.41 13.37 -6.66
CA GLN A 5 -4.44 14.76 -6.19
C GLN A 5 -3.69 14.92 -4.86
N ILE A 6 -3.77 13.95 -3.94
CA ILE A 6 -3.14 14.09 -2.61
C ILE A 6 -1.61 14.13 -2.69
N ASN A 7 -1.00 13.37 -3.59
CA ASN A 7 0.45 13.38 -3.79
C ASN A 7 0.90 14.72 -4.41
N LEU A 8 0.12 15.24 -5.36
CA LEU A 8 0.38 16.56 -5.95
C LEU A 8 0.24 17.69 -4.90
N ASP A 9 -0.80 17.63 -4.07
CA ASP A 9 -1.01 18.60 -2.99
C ASP A 9 0.13 18.54 -1.95
N LEU A 10 0.60 17.34 -1.60
CA LEU A 10 1.74 17.14 -0.71
C LEU A 10 3.04 17.70 -1.33
N TYR A 11 3.29 17.43 -2.61
CA TYR A 11 4.43 18.00 -3.33
C TYR A 11 4.40 19.53 -3.31
N ASN A 12 3.25 20.14 -3.62
CA ASN A 12 3.11 21.59 -3.62
C ASN A 12 3.36 22.16 -2.22
N LYS A 13 2.81 21.53 -1.17
CA LYS A 13 3.06 21.94 0.21
C LYS A 13 4.55 21.90 0.59
N MET A 14 5.24 20.83 0.21
CA MET A 14 6.70 20.72 0.43
C MET A 14 7.48 21.75 -0.39
N ARG A 15 7.03 22.06 -1.62
CA ARG A 15 7.64 23.09 -2.47
C ARG A 15 7.50 24.48 -1.86
N ASP A 16 6.31 24.82 -1.37
CA ASP A 16 6.05 26.09 -0.68
C ASP A 16 6.97 26.22 0.57
N GLU A 17 7.11 25.15 1.34
CA GLU A 17 8.02 25.10 2.50
C GLU A 17 9.50 25.35 2.09
N GLN A 18 9.93 24.80 0.96
CA GLN A 18 11.28 25.05 0.42
C GLN A 18 11.47 26.48 -0.08
N ASP A 19 10.45 27.07 -0.70
CA ASP A 19 10.49 28.45 -1.17
C ASP A 19 10.54 29.43 0.01
N GLU A 20 9.82 29.16 1.10
CA GLU A 20 9.95 29.88 2.37
C GLU A 20 11.36 29.76 2.95
N TYR A 21 11.91 28.54 2.99
CA TYR A 21 13.27 28.29 3.45
C TYR A 21 14.32 29.03 2.60
N ARG A 22 14.15 29.03 1.27
CA ARG A 22 14.97 29.78 0.32
C ARG A 22 14.89 31.28 0.58
N HIS A 23 13.69 31.81 0.77
CA HIS A 23 13.49 33.24 1.05
C HIS A 23 14.21 33.67 2.32
N TRP A 24 14.11 32.85 3.38
CA TRP A 24 14.84 33.06 4.62
C TRP A 24 16.37 33.04 4.39
N LEU A 25 16.89 32.05 3.64
CA LEU A 25 18.33 31.93 3.33
C LEU A 25 18.88 33.16 2.61
N LEU A 26 18.12 33.72 1.65
CA LEU A 26 18.55 34.91 0.90
C LEU A 26 18.69 36.16 1.77
N ALA A 27 18.07 36.19 2.96
CA ALA A 27 18.24 37.25 3.94
C ALA A 27 19.42 37.04 4.90
N GLN A 28 20.09 35.88 4.87
CA GLN A 28 21.18 35.54 5.79
C GLN A 28 22.56 35.99 5.30
N THR A 29 23.56 35.91 6.19
CA THR A 29 24.96 36.18 5.84
C THR A 29 25.53 35.09 4.93
N PRO A 30 26.57 35.38 4.11
CA PRO A 30 27.22 34.37 3.26
C PRO A 30 27.71 33.13 4.02
N LYS A 31 28.18 33.31 5.27
CA LYS A 31 28.61 32.19 6.12
C LYS A 31 27.45 31.28 6.48
N GLU A 32 26.31 31.88 6.83
CA GLU A 32 25.12 31.13 7.19
C GLU A 32 24.52 30.40 5.98
N ILE A 33 24.46 31.06 4.82
CA ILE A 33 24.07 30.41 3.56
C ILE A 33 24.95 29.19 3.28
N LEU A 34 26.27 29.30 3.48
CA LEU A 34 27.20 28.19 3.26
C LEU A 34 26.95 27.02 4.23
N ASN A 35 26.59 27.29 5.49
CA ASN A 35 26.27 26.25 6.48
C ASN A 35 25.05 25.42 6.06
N HIS A 36 24.08 26.05 5.39
CA HIS A 36 22.82 25.43 4.98
C HIS A 36 22.82 24.90 3.53
N ALA A 37 23.89 25.12 2.77
CA ALA A 37 23.97 24.70 1.37
C ALA A 37 23.75 23.19 1.18
N SER A 38 24.26 22.38 2.12
CA SER A 38 24.04 20.93 2.08
C SER A 38 22.59 20.55 2.36
N GLU A 39 21.96 21.16 3.37
CA GLU A 39 20.54 20.92 3.66
C GLU A 39 19.68 21.33 2.47
N TYR A 40 19.91 22.53 1.92
CA TYR A 40 19.16 23.04 0.78
C TYR A 40 19.18 22.06 -0.40
N SER A 41 20.36 21.55 -0.75
CA SER A 41 20.51 20.57 -1.83
C SER A 41 19.72 19.28 -1.56
N VAL A 42 19.81 18.75 -0.34
CA VAL A 42 19.11 17.51 0.03
C VAL A 42 17.59 17.71 0.02
N ARG A 43 17.10 18.88 0.43
CA ARG A 43 15.68 19.23 0.36
C ARG A 43 15.18 19.27 -1.08
N GLU A 44 15.98 19.76 -2.03
CA GLU A 44 15.66 19.68 -3.46
C GLU A 44 15.66 18.23 -3.97
N ASP A 45 16.56 17.37 -3.49
CA ASP A 45 16.58 15.95 -3.85
C ASP A 45 15.33 15.20 -3.32
N ILE A 46 14.85 15.56 -2.12
CA ILE A 46 13.58 15.06 -1.57
C ILE A 46 12.41 15.52 -2.45
N LEU A 47 12.37 16.81 -2.84
CA LEU A 47 11.33 17.34 -3.70
C LEU A 47 11.34 16.69 -5.09
N ALA A 48 12.53 16.49 -5.66
CA ALA A 48 12.68 15.75 -6.91
C ALA A 48 12.05 14.36 -6.77
N THR A 49 12.39 13.62 -5.72
CA THR A 49 11.82 12.28 -5.44
C THR A 49 10.31 12.30 -5.26
N MET A 50 9.78 13.30 -4.54
CA MET A 50 8.34 13.48 -4.31
C MET A 50 7.56 13.89 -5.55
N CYS A 51 8.21 14.56 -6.50
CA CYS A 51 7.63 14.88 -7.81
C CYS A 51 7.30 13.61 -8.61
N GLU A 52 8.07 12.54 -8.39
CA GLU A 52 7.99 11.25 -9.10
C GLU A 52 7.18 10.20 -8.31
N GLY A 53 7.22 10.32 -6.97
CA GLY A 53 6.78 9.33 -6.01
C GLY A 53 5.30 9.39 -5.70
N HIS A 54 4.56 8.43 -6.22
CA HIS A 54 3.18 8.16 -5.81
C HIS A 54 3.24 7.43 -4.46
N LEU A 55 3.36 8.18 -3.35
CA LEU A 55 3.20 7.57 -2.04
C LEU A 55 1.82 6.92 -1.99
N PRO A 56 1.71 5.73 -1.36
CA PRO A 56 0.41 5.18 -1.00
C PRO A 56 -0.46 6.30 -0.39
N PRO A 57 -1.72 6.48 -0.83
CA PRO A 57 -2.52 7.64 -0.45
C PRO A 57 -2.59 7.92 1.05
N MET A 58 -2.54 6.86 1.88
CA MET A 58 -2.51 6.99 3.34
C MET A 58 -1.19 7.58 3.86
N LEU A 59 -0.04 7.18 3.30
CA LEU A 59 1.26 7.76 3.65
C LEU A 59 1.35 9.22 3.19
N ALA A 60 0.85 9.52 1.99
CA ALA A 60 0.75 10.91 1.51
C ALA A 60 -0.11 11.77 2.46
N LYS A 61 -1.29 11.27 2.85
CA LYS A 61 -2.17 11.96 3.81
C LYS A 61 -1.52 12.15 5.18
N ALA A 62 -0.76 11.18 5.66
CA ALA A 62 -0.05 11.28 6.93
C ALA A 62 0.95 12.44 6.91
N LEU A 63 1.85 12.47 5.92
CA LEU A 63 2.79 13.58 5.74
C LEU A 63 2.08 14.91 5.50
N MET A 64 1.02 14.93 4.69
CA MET A 64 0.25 16.14 4.40
C MET A 64 -0.32 16.80 5.66
N ASN A 65 -0.61 16.03 6.71
CA ASN A 65 -1.10 16.52 7.98
C ASN A 65 0.00 17.08 8.91
N THR A 66 1.28 16.86 8.60
CA THR A 66 2.39 17.48 9.34
C THR A 66 2.51 18.96 8.98
N GLU A 67 2.98 19.80 9.90
CA GLU A 67 3.14 21.24 9.64
C GLU A 67 4.21 21.50 8.57
N HIS A 68 5.38 20.87 8.72
CA HIS A 68 6.55 21.00 7.84
C HIS A 68 6.98 19.63 7.28
N PRO A 69 6.26 19.09 6.27
CA PRO A 69 6.53 17.76 5.73
C PRO A 69 7.94 17.60 5.16
N LEU A 70 8.52 18.64 4.53
CA LEU A 70 9.85 18.54 3.92
C LEU A 70 10.95 18.51 4.99
N ALA A 71 10.86 19.39 5.99
CA ALA A 71 11.77 19.37 7.14
C ALA A 71 11.67 18.07 7.93
N CYS A 72 10.47 17.49 8.06
CA CYS A 72 10.25 16.23 8.75
C CYS A 72 11.00 15.07 8.07
N VAL A 73 10.89 14.95 6.74
CA VAL A 73 11.65 13.96 5.97
C VAL A 73 13.15 14.21 6.05
N TYR A 74 13.59 15.47 5.95
CA TYR A 74 15.01 15.81 6.08
C TYR A 74 15.58 15.38 7.44
N ALA A 75 14.84 15.60 8.54
CA ALA A 75 15.25 15.19 9.87
C ALA A 75 15.36 13.67 10.01
N GLU A 76 14.42 12.90 9.42
CA GLU A 76 14.49 11.45 9.37
C GLU A 76 15.76 10.97 8.66
N LEU A 77 16.08 11.60 7.52
CA LEU A 77 17.28 11.29 6.75
C LEU A 77 18.56 11.54 7.55
N GLN A 78 18.65 12.62 8.32
CA GLN A 78 19.81 12.92 9.17
C GLN A 78 20.01 11.89 10.30
N ASN A 79 18.93 11.27 10.77
CA ASN A 79 18.99 10.25 11.84
C ASN A 79 19.30 8.84 11.32
N SER A 80 19.19 8.62 10.01
CA SER A 80 19.51 7.33 9.39
C SER A 80 21.01 7.23 9.06
N ASP A 81 21.59 6.02 9.15
CA ASP A 81 23.01 5.72 8.80
C ASP A 81 23.24 5.76 7.26
N TYR A 82 22.77 6.82 6.60
CA TYR A 82 22.54 6.94 5.16
C TYR A 82 23.72 7.49 4.36
N ARG A 83 24.93 7.04 4.67
CA ARG A 83 26.13 7.58 4.02
C ARG A 83 26.42 7.05 2.62
N ASP A 84 25.57 6.17 2.06
CA ASP A 84 25.74 5.65 0.71
C ASP A 84 24.63 6.11 -0.24
N LYS A 85 25.04 6.61 -1.42
CA LYS A 85 24.22 7.42 -2.32
C LYS A 85 23.46 6.54 -3.32
N ASN A 86 22.15 6.36 -3.16
CA ASN A 86 21.27 5.96 -4.25
C ASN A 86 19.86 6.58 -4.13
N TYR A 87 19.13 6.73 -5.23
CA TYR A 87 17.78 7.34 -5.22
C TYR A 87 16.69 6.37 -4.72
N GLY A 88 16.89 5.06 -4.90
CA GLY A 88 15.98 4.03 -4.36
C GLY A 88 15.93 4.00 -2.84
N ASP A 89 16.92 4.61 -2.22
CA ASP A 89 17.10 4.69 -0.79
C ASP A 89 16.27 5.89 -0.24
N LEU A 90 16.26 7.05 -0.91
CA LEU A 90 15.54 8.24 -0.41
C LEU A 90 14.01 8.05 -0.33
N ILE A 91 13.40 7.31 -1.26
CA ILE A 91 11.96 7.00 -1.20
C ILE A 91 11.61 6.14 0.01
N ASP A 92 12.50 5.24 0.43
CA ASP A 92 12.28 4.41 1.61
C ASP A 92 12.30 5.29 2.88
N VAL A 93 13.21 6.26 2.96
CA VAL A 93 13.23 7.24 4.07
C VAL A 93 11.95 8.08 4.11
N ILE A 94 11.47 8.52 2.95
CA ILE A 94 10.19 9.24 2.86
C ILE A 94 9.04 8.35 3.35
N GLN A 95 9.00 7.08 2.93
CA GLN A 95 7.98 6.12 3.34
C GLN A 95 8.05 5.80 4.83
N ASP A 96 9.25 5.67 5.39
CA ASP A 96 9.47 5.43 6.82
C ASP A 96 9.02 6.64 7.65
N CYS A 97 9.40 7.85 7.23
CA CYS A 97 8.92 9.10 7.83
C CYS A 97 7.39 9.18 7.77
N ALA A 98 6.80 8.94 6.60
CA ALA A 98 5.34 8.93 6.43
C ALA A 98 4.65 7.87 7.30
N THR A 99 5.26 6.69 7.45
CA THR A 99 4.74 5.58 8.26
C THR A 99 4.80 5.93 9.74
N ARG A 100 5.87 6.59 10.19
CA ARG A 100 6.01 7.10 11.56
C ARG A 100 4.92 8.13 11.86
N GLU A 101 4.73 9.11 10.97
CA GLU A 101 3.68 10.13 11.11
C GLU A 101 2.27 9.52 11.06
N LEU A 102 2.05 8.53 10.19
CA LEU A 102 0.77 7.80 10.10
C LEU A 102 0.44 7.13 11.43
N ARG A 103 1.41 6.45 12.04
CA ARG A 103 1.26 5.75 13.33
C ARG A 103 1.13 6.70 14.52
N ALA A 104 1.76 7.86 14.47
CA ALA A 104 1.67 8.88 15.52
C ALA A 104 0.37 9.69 15.46
N SER A 105 -0.29 9.72 14.31
CA SER A 105 -1.49 10.53 14.10
C SER A 105 -2.73 9.90 14.73
N PRO A 106 -3.50 10.64 15.54
CA PRO A 106 -4.72 10.15 16.18
C PRO A 106 -5.87 9.93 15.19
N ARG A 107 -5.70 10.33 13.91
CA ARG A 107 -6.71 10.18 12.86
C ARG A 107 -6.75 8.79 12.26
N PHE A 108 -5.67 8.02 12.39
CA PHE A 108 -5.54 6.72 11.74
C PHE A 108 -5.61 5.59 12.75
N MET A 109 -6.06 4.45 12.24
CA MET A 109 -6.15 3.20 13.00
C MET A 109 -5.72 2.05 12.09
N GLU A 110 -4.70 1.29 12.49
CA GLU A 110 -4.40 -0.01 11.88
C GLU A 110 -5.34 -1.04 12.51
N ILE A 111 -6.13 -1.71 11.67
CA ILE A 111 -7.17 -2.64 12.11
C ILE A 111 -7.15 -3.96 11.35
N CYS A 112 -7.79 -4.95 11.98
CA CYS A 112 -8.24 -6.17 11.34
C CYS A 112 -9.73 -6.39 11.65
N ILE A 113 -10.52 -6.82 10.67
CA ILE A 113 -11.95 -7.13 10.85
C ILE A 113 -12.14 -8.63 10.82
N TYR A 114 -12.84 -9.16 11.81
CA TYR A 114 -13.19 -10.57 11.90
C TYR A 114 -14.70 -10.77 11.90
N GLN A 115 -15.19 -11.69 11.08
CA GLN A 115 -16.62 -12.02 10.99
C GLN A 115 -16.83 -13.53 11.10
N ILE A 116 -17.96 -13.94 11.68
CA ILE A 116 -18.28 -15.35 11.87
C ILE A 116 -18.56 -16.03 10.51
N ASP A 117 -17.99 -17.21 10.34
CA ASP A 117 -18.36 -18.11 9.26
C ASP A 117 -19.57 -18.96 9.65
N HIS A 118 -20.70 -18.69 9.00
CA HIS A 118 -21.96 -19.39 9.26
C HIS A 118 -21.90 -20.91 9.07
N SER A 119 -20.95 -21.43 8.27
CA SER A 119 -20.77 -22.88 8.11
C SER A 119 -20.17 -23.54 9.37
N ARG A 120 -19.42 -22.77 10.17
CA ARG A 120 -18.81 -23.21 11.44
C ARG A 120 -19.67 -22.85 12.65
N ASP A 121 -20.61 -21.93 12.51
CA ASP A 121 -21.48 -21.45 13.58
C ASP A 121 -22.62 -22.42 13.95
N ARG A 122 -22.27 -23.54 14.59
CA ARG A 122 -23.24 -24.57 15.00
C ARG A 122 -24.24 -24.09 16.05
N ASN A 123 -23.82 -23.16 16.91
CA ASN A 123 -24.62 -22.65 18.02
C ASN A 123 -25.43 -21.40 17.64
N ARG A 124 -25.29 -20.90 16.40
CA ARG A 124 -25.99 -19.71 15.89
C ARG A 124 -25.71 -18.47 16.75
N VAL A 125 -24.43 -18.24 17.04
CA VAL A 125 -23.96 -17.08 17.81
C VAL A 125 -23.70 -15.85 16.94
N ALA A 126 -23.83 -15.95 15.62
CA ALA A 126 -23.83 -14.80 14.73
C ALA A 126 -25.01 -13.84 15.02
N TYR A 127 -24.74 -12.53 14.95
CA TYR A 127 -25.69 -11.45 15.21
C TYR A 127 -26.21 -11.36 16.65
N ILE A 128 -25.51 -11.98 17.60
CA ILE A 128 -25.87 -12.00 19.02
C ILE A 128 -24.98 -11.00 19.80
N PRO A 129 -25.51 -10.28 20.80
CA PRO A 129 -24.70 -9.49 21.73
C PRO A 129 -23.93 -10.38 22.73
N SER A 130 -22.78 -9.90 23.22
CA SER A 130 -21.89 -10.75 24.04
C SER A 130 -22.55 -11.25 25.34
N ASP A 131 -23.47 -10.47 25.92
CA ASP A 131 -24.22 -10.78 27.14
C ASP A 131 -25.20 -11.97 27.02
N GLN A 132 -25.45 -12.44 25.79
CA GLN A 132 -26.31 -13.59 25.51
C GLN A 132 -25.54 -14.86 25.17
N LEU A 133 -24.22 -14.80 24.99
CA LEU A 133 -23.40 -15.95 24.62
C LEU A 133 -23.56 -17.10 25.63
N SER A 134 -23.50 -16.82 26.94
CA SER A 134 -23.65 -17.87 27.96
C SER A 134 -24.99 -18.61 27.88
N LYS A 135 -26.06 -17.92 27.46
CA LYS A 135 -27.40 -18.54 27.32
C LYS A 135 -27.50 -19.42 26.08
N ILE A 136 -26.79 -19.07 25.01
CA ILE A 136 -26.89 -19.75 23.71
C ILE A 136 -25.92 -20.92 23.59
N GLN A 137 -24.67 -20.75 24.02
CA GLN A 137 -23.60 -21.74 23.87
C GLN A 137 -23.04 -22.26 25.20
N GLY A 138 -23.62 -21.86 26.34
CA GLY A 138 -23.18 -22.31 27.67
C GLY A 138 -21.87 -21.69 28.16
N SER A 139 -21.32 -20.72 27.42
CA SER A 139 -20.07 -20.01 27.72
C SER A 139 -20.17 -18.55 27.28
N ASP A 140 -19.62 -17.63 28.05
CA ASP A 140 -19.46 -16.20 27.68
C ASP A 140 -18.28 -15.97 26.71
N GLN A 141 -17.47 -16.99 26.45
CA GLN A 141 -16.29 -16.87 25.61
C GLN A 141 -16.63 -16.71 24.12
N VAL A 142 -16.05 -15.68 23.49
CA VAL A 142 -16.05 -15.54 22.03
C VAL A 142 -15.09 -16.57 21.41
N MET A 143 -15.62 -17.52 20.66
CA MET A 143 -14.84 -18.59 20.05
C MET A 143 -14.15 -18.12 18.76
N SER A 144 -12.90 -17.67 18.86
CA SER A 144 -12.11 -17.15 17.73
C SER A 144 -12.06 -18.08 16.51
N SER A 145 -12.11 -19.41 16.71
CA SER A 145 -12.11 -20.41 15.62
C SER A 145 -13.32 -20.37 14.69
N LEU A 146 -14.40 -19.67 15.09
CA LEU A 146 -15.57 -19.46 14.25
C LEU A 146 -15.36 -18.36 13.21
N TYR A 147 -14.34 -17.52 13.39
CA TYR A 147 -14.18 -16.30 12.63
C TYR A 147 -13.29 -16.47 11.40
N ASN A 148 -13.56 -15.61 10.42
CA ASN A 148 -12.72 -15.29 9.28
C ASN A 148 -12.14 -13.89 9.44
N SER A 149 -10.86 -13.70 9.13
CA SER A 149 -10.32 -12.36 8.88
C SER A 149 -10.81 -11.85 7.52
N ALA A 150 -11.56 -10.77 7.51
CA ALA A 150 -12.26 -10.21 6.34
C ALA A 150 -11.64 -8.90 5.82
N PHE A 151 -10.78 -8.26 6.61
CA PHE A 151 -10.02 -7.08 6.21
C PHE A 151 -8.80 -6.91 7.10
N ARG A 152 -7.71 -6.39 6.53
CA ARG A 152 -6.60 -5.82 7.29
C ARG A 152 -6.08 -4.58 6.59
N GLY A 153 -5.93 -3.49 7.33
CA GLY A 153 -5.42 -2.25 6.75
C GLY A 153 -5.45 -1.09 7.71
N ILE A 154 -4.97 0.06 7.22
CA ILE A 154 -4.98 1.33 7.95
C ILE A 154 -6.12 2.19 7.42
N VAL A 155 -6.89 2.78 8.33
CA VAL A 155 -8.08 3.57 7.98
C VAL A 155 -8.08 4.90 8.69
N GLU A 156 -8.60 5.93 8.03
CA GLU A 156 -8.69 7.31 8.54
C GLU A 156 -9.93 7.49 9.42
N ARG A 157 -10.00 6.73 10.52
CA ARG A 157 -11.09 6.78 11.50
C ARG A 157 -10.52 6.76 12.93
N PRO A 158 -10.79 7.78 13.75
CA PRO A 158 -10.24 7.87 15.10
C PRO A 158 -11.04 7.07 16.14
N THR A 159 -12.23 6.55 15.80
CA THR A 159 -13.14 5.88 16.74
C THR A 159 -13.71 4.59 16.15
N LEU A 160 -14.05 3.64 17.01
CA LEU A 160 -14.71 2.38 16.61
C LEU A 160 -16.08 2.62 15.96
N ASP A 161 -16.84 3.64 16.39
CA ASP A 161 -18.08 4.03 15.71
C ASP A 161 -17.82 4.53 14.29
N GLY A 162 -16.71 5.23 14.07
CA GLY A 162 -16.26 5.66 12.74
C GLY A 162 -15.89 4.46 11.86
N ILE A 163 -15.29 3.42 12.43
CA ILE A 163 -15.06 2.12 11.77
C ILE A 163 -16.40 1.50 11.40
N TYR A 164 -17.32 1.34 12.36
CA TYR A 164 -18.64 0.78 12.13
C TYR A 164 -19.37 1.47 10.97
N TYR A 165 -19.42 2.80 10.98
CA TYR A 165 -20.08 3.57 9.93
C TYR A 165 -19.41 3.35 8.56
N MET A 166 -18.07 3.39 8.50
CA MET A 166 -17.33 3.25 7.25
C MET A 166 -17.59 1.89 6.58
N PHE A 167 -17.46 0.79 7.31
CA PHE A 167 -17.65 -0.57 6.75
C PHE A 167 -19.12 -0.89 6.42
N ASN A 168 -20.08 -0.11 6.91
CA ASN A 168 -21.50 -0.26 6.58
C ASN A 168 -21.96 0.64 5.41
N VAL A 169 -21.33 1.80 5.20
CA VAL A 169 -21.77 2.79 4.20
C VAL A 169 -20.91 2.77 2.94
N ALA A 170 -19.59 2.73 3.11
CA ALA A 170 -18.63 2.79 2.01
C ALA A 170 -17.35 2.06 2.46
N PRO A 171 -17.37 0.72 2.46
CA PRO A 171 -16.23 -0.06 2.91
C PRO A 171 -14.98 0.22 2.05
N PRO A 172 -13.77 0.16 2.64
CA PRO A 172 -12.54 0.35 1.90
C PRO A 172 -12.31 -0.79 0.89
N GLU A 173 -11.50 -0.51 -0.13
CA GLU A 173 -11.04 -1.53 -1.08
C GLU A 173 -10.34 -2.69 -0.34
N GLY A 174 -10.54 -3.91 -0.84
CA GLY A 174 -10.01 -5.13 -0.21
C GLY A 174 -10.85 -5.67 0.96
N TYR A 175 -11.95 -5.03 1.34
CA TYR A 175 -12.91 -5.64 2.26
C TYR A 175 -13.71 -6.75 1.58
N THR A 176 -13.64 -7.98 2.12
CA THR A 176 -14.36 -9.14 1.59
C THR A 176 -15.56 -9.55 2.46
N GLY A 177 -15.80 -8.81 3.54
CA GLY A 177 -16.83 -9.10 4.52
C GLY A 177 -18.22 -8.54 4.18
N GLN A 178 -19.19 -8.91 5.01
CA GLN A 178 -20.53 -8.32 5.02
C GLN A 178 -20.55 -7.02 5.83
N PRO A 179 -21.53 -6.11 5.67
CA PRO A 179 -21.64 -4.92 6.51
C PRO A 179 -21.53 -5.27 8.01
N LEU A 180 -20.76 -4.46 8.77
CA LEU A 180 -20.47 -4.74 10.17
C LEU A 180 -21.75 -4.84 11.00
N SER A 181 -21.83 -5.87 11.82
CA SER A 181 -23.01 -6.24 12.61
C SER A 181 -22.63 -6.76 13.99
N MET A 182 -23.64 -6.96 14.85
CA MET A 182 -23.44 -7.63 16.14
C MET A 182 -22.68 -8.93 15.93
N SER A 183 -21.78 -9.27 16.85
CA SER A 183 -20.86 -10.41 16.79
C SER A 183 -19.59 -10.26 15.96
N ASP A 184 -19.47 -9.23 15.12
CA ASP A 184 -18.21 -8.96 14.45
C ASP A 184 -17.15 -8.43 15.43
N VAL A 185 -15.88 -8.66 15.13
CA VAL A 185 -14.76 -8.22 15.98
C VAL A 185 -13.84 -7.29 15.20
N VAL A 186 -13.63 -6.09 15.74
CA VAL A 186 -12.63 -5.14 15.26
C VAL A 186 -11.39 -5.30 16.12
N GLN A 187 -10.28 -5.74 15.55
CA GLN A 187 -8.98 -5.64 16.21
C GLN A 187 -8.38 -4.28 15.91
N VAL A 188 -7.99 -3.56 16.97
CA VAL A 188 -7.11 -2.40 16.87
C VAL A 188 -5.68 -2.90 17.06
N ILE A 189 -4.90 -2.85 15.99
CA ILE A 189 -3.49 -3.22 15.98
C ILE A 189 -2.66 -2.03 16.48
N SER A 190 -2.94 -0.83 15.95
CA SER A 190 -2.23 0.39 16.32
C SER A 190 -3.15 1.61 16.20
N SER A 191 -3.22 2.40 17.26
CA SER A 191 -3.88 3.71 17.27
C SER A 191 -3.43 4.52 18.48
N PRO A 192 -3.18 5.84 18.32
CA PRO A 192 -3.03 6.75 19.45
C PRO A 192 -4.35 7.04 20.19
N ALA A 193 -5.49 6.87 19.52
CA ALA A 193 -6.80 7.27 20.02
C ALA A 193 -7.58 6.14 20.72
N VAL A 194 -7.32 4.89 20.33
CA VAL A 194 -8.00 3.71 20.88
C VAL A 194 -6.97 2.69 21.33
N GLU A 195 -7.15 2.14 22.53
CA GLU A 195 -6.23 1.14 23.07
C GLU A 195 -6.16 -0.09 22.15
N PRO A 196 -4.97 -0.64 21.87
CA PRO A 196 -4.87 -1.90 21.14
C PRO A 196 -5.65 -3.04 21.82
N GLY A 197 -6.25 -3.90 21.02
CA GLY A 197 -7.06 -5.02 21.50
C GLY A 197 -8.16 -5.42 20.54
N PHE A 198 -9.07 -6.28 21.01
CA PHE A 198 -10.17 -6.84 20.23
C PHE A 198 -11.50 -6.32 20.76
N TYR A 199 -12.32 -5.79 19.86
CA TYR A 199 -13.55 -5.08 20.18
C TYR A 199 -14.72 -5.78 19.50
N TYR A 200 -15.53 -6.45 20.30
CA TYR A 200 -16.76 -7.10 19.87
C TYR A 200 -17.83 -6.06 19.59
N CYS A 201 -18.46 -6.13 18.41
CA CYS A 201 -19.55 -5.26 18.03
C CYS A 201 -20.82 -5.66 18.79
N GLU A 202 -21.33 -4.74 19.60
CA GLU A 202 -22.56 -4.94 20.37
C GLU A 202 -23.76 -4.36 19.61
N ARG A 203 -24.93 -4.44 20.24
CA ARG A 203 -26.11 -3.70 19.77
C ARG A 203 -25.84 -2.19 19.73
N TYR A 204 -25.07 -1.68 20.70
CA TYR A 204 -24.65 -0.29 20.78
C TYR A 204 -23.19 -0.25 21.21
N GLY A 205 -22.33 0.33 20.36
CA GLY A 205 -20.91 0.44 20.65
C GLY A 205 -20.18 -0.91 20.63
N PHE A 206 -19.11 -0.98 21.42
CA PHE A 206 -18.16 -2.09 21.38
C PHE A 206 -17.71 -2.49 22.79
N THR A 207 -17.51 -3.79 22.98
CA THR A 207 -16.95 -4.36 24.22
C THR A 207 -15.56 -4.93 23.94
N LYS A 208 -14.57 -4.60 24.76
CA LYS A 208 -13.23 -5.21 24.67
C LYS A 208 -13.29 -6.66 25.15
N ILE A 209 -12.75 -7.59 24.36
CA ILE A 209 -12.80 -9.03 24.62
C ILE A 209 -11.42 -9.69 24.54
N ASN A 210 -11.30 -10.90 25.09
CA ASN A 210 -10.21 -11.81 24.78
C ASN A 210 -10.50 -12.51 23.46
N PHE A 211 -9.52 -12.51 22.55
CA PHE A 211 -9.65 -13.09 21.22
C PHE A 211 -8.28 -13.57 20.73
N GLU A 212 -8.29 -14.65 19.95
CA GLU A 212 -7.09 -15.38 19.52
C GLU A 212 -7.06 -15.38 17.98
N PRO A 213 -6.49 -14.34 17.34
CA PRO A 213 -6.54 -14.15 15.89
C PRO A 213 -5.90 -15.30 15.12
N GLU A 214 -4.91 -15.99 15.69
CA GLU A 214 -4.25 -17.16 15.13
C GLU A 214 -5.17 -18.39 14.99
N LYS A 215 -6.30 -18.43 15.71
CA LYS A 215 -7.31 -19.49 15.56
C LYS A 215 -8.33 -19.18 14.47
N THR A 216 -8.34 -17.95 13.95
CA THR A 216 -9.25 -17.55 12.87
C THR A 216 -8.77 -18.11 11.53
N HIS A 217 -9.67 -18.23 10.57
CA HIS A 217 -9.25 -18.53 9.20
C HIS A 217 -8.97 -17.22 8.47
N ASN A 218 -7.81 -17.13 7.83
CA ASN A 218 -7.49 -15.96 7.04
C ASN A 218 -8.27 -16.03 5.71
N MET A 219 -9.30 -15.20 5.58
CA MET A 219 -10.03 -15.02 4.32
C MET A 219 -9.63 -13.74 3.59
N THR A 220 -8.71 -12.94 4.14
CA THR A 220 -8.18 -11.77 3.42
C THR A 220 -7.43 -12.21 2.18
N ASN A 221 -6.84 -13.43 2.18
CA ASN A 221 -6.09 -14.01 1.08
C ASN A 221 -5.21 -12.95 0.38
N ALA A 222 -4.73 -11.91 1.05
CA ALA A 222 -4.19 -10.75 0.33
C ALA A 222 -2.70 -10.94 0.12
N ILE A 223 -2.22 -10.60 -1.08
CA ILE A 223 -0.81 -10.72 -1.45
C ILE A 223 -0.24 -9.38 -1.89
N TRP A 224 0.98 -9.09 -1.43
CA TRP A 224 1.75 -7.95 -1.91
C TRP A 224 2.37 -8.28 -3.27
N VAL A 225 2.00 -7.50 -4.28
CA VAL A 225 2.46 -7.65 -5.66
C VAL A 225 3.11 -6.37 -6.16
N LEU A 226 3.95 -6.47 -7.18
CA LEU A 226 4.43 -5.31 -7.92
C LEU A 226 3.49 -5.09 -9.11
N LEU A 227 2.70 -4.02 -9.10
CA LEU A 227 1.79 -3.67 -10.20
C LEU A 227 2.54 -2.87 -11.27
N LEU A 228 2.34 -3.25 -12.53
CA LEU A 228 2.90 -2.59 -13.70
C LEU A 228 1.76 -2.14 -14.60
N GLU A 229 1.63 -0.82 -14.79
CA GLU A 229 0.68 -0.22 -15.72
C GLU A 229 1.44 0.49 -16.85
N SER A 230 0.92 0.42 -18.07
CA SER A 230 1.56 1.10 -19.22
C SER A 230 1.67 2.60 -18.97
N GLY A 231 2.86 3.16 -19.18
CA GLY A 231 3.14 4.58 -18.97
C GLY A 231 3.26 5.02 -17.50
N LYS A 232 3.11 4.12 -16.53
CA LYS A 232 3.25 4.44 -15.10
C LYS A 232 4.46 3.76 -14.47
N ILE A 233 4.93 4.34 -13.36
CA ILE A 233 5.96 3.75 -12.49
C ILE A 233 5.36 2.54 -11.78
N ALA A 234 6.12 1.44 -11.72
CA ALA A 234 5.69 0.24 -11.03
C ALA A 234 5.64 0.47 -9.51
N ARG A 235 4.60 -0.05 -8.85
CA ARG A 235 4.36 0.21 -7.41
C ARG A 235 3.92 -1.04 -6.66
N PRO A 236 4.31 -1.20 -5.38
CA PRO A 236 3.80 -2.27 -4.54
C PRO A 236 2.31 -2.03 -4.26
N VAL A 237 1.50 -3.07 -4.38
CA VAL A 237 0.05 -3.05 -4.11
C VAL A 237 -0.34 -4.31 -3.36
N LEU A 238 -1.23 -4.17 -2.38
CA LEU A 238 -1.89 -5.31 -1.73
C LEU A 238 -3.14 -5.65 -2.54
N ILE A 239 -3.26 -6.88 -3.03
CA ILE A 239 -4.42 -7.35 -3.79
C ILE A 239 -5.02 -8.60 -3.15
N ASN A 240 -6.30 -8.86 -3.37
CA ASN A 240 -6.90 -10.14 -3.00
C ASN A 240 -6.34 -11.27 -3.89
N ASN A 241 -5.97 -12.39 -3.28
CA ASN A 241 -5.52 -13.60 -3.97
C ASN A 241 -6.71 -14.47 -4.38
N THR A 242 -7.59 -13.89 -5.19
CA THR A 242 -8.69 -14.60 -5.84
C THR A 242 -8.54 -14.45 -7.36
N MET A 243 -8.92 -15.47 -8.12
CA MET A 243 -8.80 -15.40 -9.58
C MET A 243 -9.66 -14.27 -10.16
N GLU A 244 -10.86 -14.04 -9.61
CA GLU A 244 -11.76 -12.98 -10.06
C GLU A 244 -11.13 -11.58 -9.92
N ASP A 245 -10.50 -11.29 -8.78
CA ASP A 245 -9.86 -9.98 -8.57
C ASP A 245 -8.59 -9.82 -9.42
N MET A 246 -7.82 -10.90 -9.61
CA MET A 246 -6.67 -10.89 -10.53
C MET A 246 -7.09 -10.63 -11.97
N GLU A 247 -8.17 -11.26 -12.44
CA GLU A 247 -8.74 -11.04 -13.78
C GLU A 247 -9.23 -9.60 -13.97
N LYS A 248 -9.85 -9.00 -12.94
CA LYS A 248 -10.23 -7.57 -12.98
C LYS A 248 -9.00 -6.66 -13.13
N ILE A 249 -7.91 -6.94 -12.42
CA ILE A 249 -6.67 -6.14 -12.49
C ILE A 249 -6.04 -6.18 -13.88
N VAL A 250 -5.91 -7.38 -14.48
CA VAL A 250 -5.28 -7.52 -15.81
C VAL A 250 -6.26 -7.20 -16.96
N GLY A 251 -7.55 -7.03 -16.67
CA GLY A 251 -8.58 -6.66 -17.64
C GLY A 251 -9.08 -7.82 -18.49
N GLY A 252 -9.15 -9.03 -17.93
CA GLY A 252 -9.65 -10.23 -18.59
C GLY A 252 -9.10 -11.52 -17.98
N ARG A 253 -9.31 -12.65 -18.66
CA ARG A 253 -8.76 -13.95 -18.24
C ARG A 253 -7.25 -13.88 -18.08
N THR A 254 -6.72 -14.44 -17.00
CA THR A 254 -5.28 -14.38 -16.68
C THR A 254 -4.49 -15.50 -17.36
N ALA A 255 -3.26 -15.19 -17.74
CA ALA A 255 -2.18 -16.14 -18.00
C ALA A 255 -0.97 -15.78 -17.12
N SER A 256 -0.10 -16.74 -16.88
CA SER A 256 1.12 -16.53 -16.08
C SER A 256 2.39 -16.90 -16.86
N ALA A 257 3.46 -16.17 -16.58
CA ALA A 257 4.80 -16.49 -17.05
C ALA A 257 5.78 -16.59 -15.86
N ASN A 258 6.61 -17.63 -15.86
CA ASN A 258 7.61 -17.82 -14.81
C ASN A 258 8.69 -16.73 -14.90
N LEU A 259 8.96 -16.11 -13.75
CA LEU A 259 10.08 -15.23 -13.50
C LEU A 259 11.10 -15.90 -12.55
N PRO A 260 12.34 -15.38 -12.44
CA PRO A 260 13.32 -15.87 -11.48
C PRO A 260 12.82 -15.82 -10.03
N GLU A 261 13.56 -16.49 -9.12
CA GLU A 261 13.30 -16.43 -7.67
C GLU A 261 11.89 -16.89 -7.25
N GLY A 262 11.30 -17.86 -7.96
CA GLY A 262 9.98 -18.41 -7.60
C GLY A 262 8.86 -17.37 -7.71
N CYS A 263 8.91 -16.53 -8.74
CA CYS A 263 7.92 -15.48 -8.97
C CYS A 263 7.19 -15.66 -10.30
N LEU A 264 6.01 -15.07 -10.40
CA LEU A 264 5.13 -15.16 -11.55
C LEU A 264 4.79 -13.76 -12.05
N LEU A 265 4.87 -13.56 -13.36
CA LEU A 265 4.24 -12.43 -14.04
C LEU A 265 2.81 -12.83 -14.41
N MET A 266 1.83 -12.13 -13.85
CA MET A 266 0.41 -12.31 -14.14
C MET A 266 -0.02 -11.27 -15.16
N LEU A 267 -0.49 -11.73 -16.32
CA LEU A 267 -0.90 -10.90 -17.45
C LEU A 267 -2.23 -11.38 -18.03
N ARG A 268 -2.82 -10.59 -18.93
CA ARG A 268 -4.04 -11.00 -19.65
C ARG A 268 -3.72 -12.03 -20.73
N GLU A 269 -4.45 -13.13 -20.74
CA GLU A 269 -4.37 -14.18 -21.76
C GLU A 269 -4.72 -13.61 -23.15
N GLY A 270 -3.88 -13.90 -24.15
CA GLY A 270 -4.09 -13.48 -25.53
C GLY A 270 -3.90 -11.98 -25.80
N ALA A 271 -3.46 -11.20 -24.82
CA ALA A 271 -3.15 -9.78 -25.00
C ALA A 271 -2.03 -9.57 -26.04
N ASN A 272 -2.19 -8.56 -26.89
CA ASN A 272 -1.23 -8.23 -27.92
C ASN A 272 -1.23 -6.70 -28.18
N LEU A 273 -0.19 -6.23 -28.88
CA LEU A 273 0.04 -4.80 -29.13
C LEU A 273 -0.99 -4.12 -30.03
N THR A 274 -1.90 -4.87 -30.67
CA THR A 274 -3.00 -4.29 -31.45
C THR A 274 -4.19 -3.90 -30.57
N ASP A 275 -4.37 -4.58 -29.43
CA ASP A 275 -5.52 -4.40 -28.54
C ASP A 275 -5.19 -3.57 -27.29
N LEU A 276 -3.94 -3.61 -26.84
CA LEU A 276 -3.51 -3.03 -25.58
C LEU A 276 -2.15 -2.33 -25.72
N PRO A 277 -1.89 -1.28 -24.92
CA PRO A 277 -0.64 -0.54 -25.02
C PRO A 277 0.55 -1.38 -24.53
N ALA A 278 1.71 -1.17 -25.14
CA ALA A 278 2.96 -1.75 -24.67
C ALA A 278 3.25 -1.27 -23.23
N ASN A 279 3.64 -2.19 -22.35
CA ASN A 279 3.95 -1.87 -20.97
C ASN A 279 5.45 -1.83 -20.75
N ARG A 280 6.12 -3.00 -20.78
CA ARG A 280 7.56 -3.19 -20.58
C ARG A 280 8.13 -4.30 -21.45
N VAL A 281 9.45 -4.39 -21.52
CA VAL A 281 10.14 -5.51 -22.15
C VAL A 281 10.64 -6.51 -21.12
N ILE A 282 10.61 -7.79 -21.48
CA ILE A 282 11.31 -8.85 -20.74
C ILE A 282 12.69 -9.01 -21.35
N ARG A 283 13.73 -8.99 -20.51
CA ARG A 283 15.11 -9.20 -20.94
C ARG A 283 15.64 -10.54 -20.45
N ARG A 284 16.37 -11.24 -21.32
CA ARG A 284 17.17 -12.41 -20.95
C ARG A 284 18.57 -12.24 -21.51
N ASN A 285 19.59 -12.34 -20.65
CA ASN A 285 21.00 -12.11 -21.01
C ASN A 285 21.22 -10.78 -21.76
N GLY A 286 20.52 -9.72 -21.34
CA GLY A 286 20.60 -8.38 -21.93
C GLY A 286 19.75 -8.17 -23.21
N GLN A 287 19.25 -9.23 -23.84
CA GLN A 287 18.44 -9.15 -25.06
C GLN A 287 16.95 -9.08 -24.74
N ILE A 288 16.20 -8.27 -25.50
CA ILE A 288 14.74 -8.22 -25.40
C ILE A 288 14.17 -9.50 -26.02
N THR A 289 13.49 -10.30 -25.20
CA THR A 289 12.86 -11.54 -25.66
C THR A 289 11.36 -11.41 -25.85
N ASP A 290 10.73 -10.48 -25.12
CA ASP A 290 9.28 -10.30 -25.18
C ASP A 290 8.86 -8.88 -24.78
N VAL A 291 7.63 -8.51 -25.12
CA VAL A 291 6.98 -7.25 -24.75
C VAL A 291 5.73 -7.57 -23.94
N ILE A 292 5.73 -7.13 -22.68
CA ILE A 292 4.56 -7.13 -21.81
C ILE A 292 3.56 -6.11 -22.35
N VAL A 293 2.30 -6.51 -22.47
CA VAL A 293 1.22 -5.69 -23.01
C VAL A 293 0.10 -5.53 -21.98
N GLY A 294 -0.41 -4.31 -21.83
CA GLY A 294 -1.48 -3.98 -20.89
C GLY A 294 -1.04 -4.02 -19.43
N THR A 295 -2.00 -3.87 -18.52
CA THR A 295 -1.76 -3.95 -17.07
C THR A 295 -1.42 -5.38 -16.67
N CYS A 296 -0.38 -5.52 -15.85
CA CYS A 296 0.06 -6.81 -15.30
C CYS A 296 0.62 -6.61 -13.89
N PHE A 297 0.88 -7.70 -13.17
CA PHE A 297 1.55 -7.62 -11.88
C PHE A 297 2.47 -8.82 -11.65
N ILE A 298 3.44 -8.65 -10.75
CA ILE A 298 4.37 -9.70 -10.34
C ILE A 298 4.03 -10.14 -8.91
N CYS A 299 3.88 -11.44 -8.70
CA CYS A 299 3.66 -12.04 -7.38
C CYS A 299 4.67 -13.16 -7.10
N GLY A 300 4.80 -13.56 -5.84
CA GLY A 300 5.53 -14.78 -5.47
C GLY A 300 4.68 -16.03 -5.71
N THR A 301 5.30 -17.20 -5.60
CA THR A 301 4.60 -18.48 -5.49
C THR A 301 5.34 -19.43 -4.55
N ASP A 302 4.60 -20.29 -3.85
CA ASP A 302 5.14 -21.40 -3.08
C ASP A 302 5.16 -22.73 -3.85
N GLY A 303 4.81 -22.68 -5.15
CA GLY A 303 4.72 -23.83 -6.06
C GLY A 303 3.28 -24.22 -6.40
N ASP A 304 2.37 -24.11 -5.44
CA ASP A 304 0.97 -24.50 -5.59
C ASP A 304 0.01 -23.30 -5.57
N HIS A 305 0.43 -22.19 -4.96
CA HIS A 305 -0.40 -20.99 -4.77
C HIS A 305 0.37 -19.70 -5.09
N PHE A 306 -0.37 -18.64 -5.38
CA PHE A 306 0.20 -17.29 -5.43
C PHE A 306 0.49 -16.79 -4.02
N ALA A 307 1.58 -16.05 -3.86
CA ALA A 307 2.05 -15.53 -2.58
C ALA A 307 2.51 -14.07 -2.71
N SER A 308 2.66 -13.42 -1.56
CA SER A 308 3.29 -12.09 -1.50
C SER A 308 4.74 -12.16 -1.97
N LEU A 309 5.20 -11.11 -2.65
CA LEU A 309 6.64 -10.90 -2.84
C LEU A 309 7.31 -10.66 -1.48
N THR A 310 8.43 -11.34 -1.25
CA THR A 310 9.36 -11.01 -0.17
C THR A 310 10.00 -9.64 -0.42
N LYS A 311 10.59 -9.03 0.62
CA LYS A 311 11.31 -7.75 0.49
C LYS A 311 12.39 -7.82 -0.60
N SER A 312 13.20 -8.88 -0.60
CA SER A 312 14.27 -9.09 -1.57
C SER A 312 13.76 -9.28 -3.00
N GLN A 313 12.67 -10.03 -3.19
CA GLN A 313 12.04 -10.18 -4.52
C GLN A 313 11.47 -8.83 -5.02
N MET A 314 10.83 -8.06 -4.14
CA MET A 314 10.29 -6.74 -4.46
C MET A 314 11.41 -5.78 -4.92
N GLU A 315 12.51 -5.71 -4.16
CA GLU A 315 13.69 -4.91 -4.53
C GLU A 315 14.31 -5.35 -5.85
N PHE A 316 14.40 -6.67 -6.07
CA PHE A 316 14.92 -7.24 -7.32
C PHE A 316 14.09 -6.80 -8.54
N PHE A 317 12.77 -6.99 -8.50
CA PHE A 317 11.91 -6.64 -9.64
C PHE A 317 11.72 -5.14 -9.81
N LYS A 318 11.79 -4.34 -8.74
CA LYS A 318 11.83 -2.87 -8.88
C LYS A 318 13.05 -2.43 -9.69
N LYS A 319 14.25 -3.01 -9.47
CA LYS A 319 15.44 -2.65 -10.26
C LYS A 319 15.24 -2.87 -11.76
N GLU A 320 14.48 -3.89 -12.15
CA GLU A 320 14.23 -4.22 -13.55
C GLU A 320 13.03 -3.45 -14.16
N PHE A 321 11.95 -3.27 -13.40
CA PHE A 321 10.65 -2.83 -13.92
C PHE A 321 10.14 -1.50 -13.38
N LEU A 322 10.92 -0.72 -12.62
CA LEU A 322 10.44 0.53 -12.03
C LEU A 322 9.87 1.53 -13.06
N TYR A 323 10.64 1.92 -14.08
CA TYR A 323 10.33 3.10 -14.91
C TYR A 323 9.65 2.82 -16.25
N PRO A 324 8.50 3.46 -16.57
CA PRO A 324 7.74 3.23 -17.81
C PRO A 324 8.65 3.21 -19.03
N GLN A 325 8.45 2.30 -19.99
CA GLN A 325 9.35 2.18 -21.13
C GLN A 325 8.71 2.72 -22.39
N LYS A 326 9.47 3.53 -23.12
CA LYS A 326 9.18 3.84 -24.51
C LYS A 326 9.71 2.69 -25.36
N ILE A 327 8.80 1.93 -25.95
CA ILE A 327 9.11 0.74 -26.75
C ILE A 327 8.90 1.07 -28.22
N THR A 328 9.92 0.84 -29.03
CA THR A 328 9.89 1.05 -30.49
C THR A 328 10.35 -0.21 -31.21
N TYR A 329 9.72 -0.53 -32.33
CA TYR A 329 10.12 -1.65 -33.19
C TYR A 329 10.76 -1.12 -34.47
N HIS A 330 12.05 -1.43 -34.69
CA HIS A 330 12.80 -0.96 -35.85
C HIS A 330 13.83 -2.03 -36.28
N ASN A 331 14.09 -2.18 -37.58
CA ASN A 331 15.01 -3.20 -38.13
C ASN A 331 14.74 -4.64 -37.65
N ARG A 332 13.47 -4.99 -37.46
CA ARG A 332 13.01 -6.29 -36.92
C ARG A 332 13.41 -6.57 -35.45
N GLU A 333 13.83 -5.54 -34.72
CA GLU A 333 14.19 -5.65 -33.31
C GLU A 333 13.40 -4.64 -32.46
N TYR A 334 13.07 -5.05 -31.23
CA TYR A 334 12.53 -4.13 -30.24
C TYR A 334 13.66 -3.34 -29.58
N GLN A 335 13.41 -2.07 -29.36
CA GLN A 335 14.23 -1.20 -28.51
C GLN A 335 13.33 -0.64 -27.41
N ALA A 336 13.86 -0.57 -26.20
CA ALA A 336 13.16 -0.03 -25.05
C ALA A 336 14.09 0.91 -24.28
N LYS A 337 13.58 2.09 -23.97
CA LYS A 337 14.25 3.08 -23.12
C LYS A 337 13.32 3.41 -21.96
N ASP A 338 13.85 3.35 -20.75
CA ASP A 338 13.14 3.85 -19.58
C ASP A 338 12.87 5.35 -19.77
N ILE A 339 11.61 5.72 -19.57
CA ILE A 339 11.13 7.08 -19.48
C ILE A 339 11.39 7.48 -18.04
N LYS A 340 12.47 8.24 -17.86
CA LYS A 340 12.81 8.75 -16.54
C LYS A 340 11.77 9.80 -16.14
N PRO A 341 11.59 10.08 -14.85
CA PRO A 341 10.44 10.88 -14.44
C PRO A 341 10.45 12.32 -14.99
N HIS A 342 11.62 12.94 -15.15
CA HIS A 342 11.77 14.23 -15.86
C HIS A 342 11.40 14.21 -17.35
N GLU A 343 11.27 13.03 -17.97
CA GLU A 343 10.80 12.84 -19.35
C GLU A 343 9.29 12.52 -19.42
N MET A 344 8.62 12.28 -18.28
CA MET A 344 7.19 11.95 -18.22
C MET A 344 6.26 13.16 -18.40
N GLU A 345 6.80 14.39 -18.32
CA GLU A 345 6.05 15.66 -18.37
C GLU A 345 6.04 16.37 -19.74
N ARG A 346 6.46 15.70 -20.82
CA ARG A 346 6.41 16.28 -22.19
C ARG A 346 5.39 15.63 -23.10
#